data_AF-K0NGH7-F1
#
_entry.id   AF-K0NGH7-F1
#
_cell.length_a   1.000
_cell.length_b   1.000
_cell.length_c   1.000
_cell.angle_alpha   90.00
_cell.angle_beta   90.00
_cell.angle_gamma   90.00
#
_symmetry.space_group_name_H-M   'P 1'
#
loop_
_entity.id
_entity.type
_entity.pdbx_description
1 polymer ?
#
loop_
_entity_poly.entity_id
_entity_poly.type
_entity_poly.pdbx_seq_one_letter_code
_entity_poly.pdbx_strand_id
1 'polypeptide(L)'
;MKGHATIPWSSNDEWSQVFIFIKKIDKLYGGKLEIVSDMAIKIQQKFEKISESIDMVCSQTCVQCKDICCLRATIWYDLKDLLYIYFARKTFPESQISKKMQKNKRKSCCWFSEKGCTLSRLDRPFVCTWYFCPVQKKYLARYHHELKQTFDQALMEIKILRNKIEEDFIRLSIS
;
A
#
# COMPACT_ATOMS: atom_id res chain seq x y z
N MET A 1 23.50 -18.07 1.51
CA MET A 1 22.48 -17.74 2.54
C MET A 1 21.69 -16.54 2.05
N LYS A 2 20.40 -16.69 1.71
CA LYS A 2 19.54 -15.56 1.35
C LYS A 2 19.18 -14.84 2.65
N GLY A 3 19.64 -13.60 2.84
CA GLY A 3 19.28 -12.80 4.00
C GLY A 3 17.76 -12.74 4.14
N HIS A 4 17.24 -13.20 5.26
CA HIS A 4 15.84 -12.96 5.60
C HIS A 4 15.68 -11.44 5.72
N ALA A 5 14.97 -10.82 4.78
CA ALA A 5 14.64 -9.41 4.88
C ALA A 5 13.91 -9.18 6.22
N THR A 6 14.53 -8.40 7.10
CA THR A 6 13.99 -8.04 8.42
C THR A 6 12.73 -7.22 8.22
N ILE A 7 11.65 -7.56 8.94
CA ILE A 7 10.39 -6.81 8.87
C ILE A 7 10.63 -5.42 9.48
N PRO A 8 10.36 -4.30 8.77
CA PRO A 8 10.49 -2.97 9.33
C PRO A 8 9.46 -2.72 10.44
N TRP A 9 9.90 -2.18 11.57
CA TRP A 9 9.04 -1.78 12.69
C TRP A 9 8.10 -2.91 13.14
N SER A 10 8.71 -4.05 13.43
CA SER A 10 8.01 -5.32 13.67
C SER A 10 7.45 -5.44 15.08
N SER A 11 7.98 -4.66 16.03
CA SER A 11 7.47 -4.57 17.40
C SER A 11 6.49 -3.40 17.56
N ASN A 12 5.63 -3.50 18.57
CA ASN A 12 4.70 -2.40 18.90
C ASN A 12 5.44 -1.12 19.26
N ASP A 13 6.57 -1.22 19.97
CA ASP A 13 7.37 -0.06 20.37
C ASP A 13 7.98 0.65 19.16
N GLU A 14 8.57 -0.11 18.23
CA GLU A 14 9.09 0.44 16.97
C GLU A 14 7.97 1.10 16.16
N TRP A 15 6.80 0.45 16.07
CA TRP A 15 5.64 1.00 15.36
C TRP A 15 5.14 2.32 15.95
N SER A 16 4.99 2.36 17.28
CA SER A 16 4.61 3.58 18.00
C SER A 16 5.64 4.69 17.81
N GLN A 17 6.94 4.38 17.79
CA GLN A 17 7.98 5.37 17.54
C GLN A 17 7.86 6.02 16.17
N VAL A 18 7.57 5.25 15.11
CA VAL A 18 7.36 5.80 13.76
C VAL A 18 6.16 6.74 13.73
N PHE A 19 5.04 6.33 14.34
CA PHE A 19 3.85 7.17 14.42
C PHE A 19 4.13 8.49 15.16
N ILE A 20 4.75 8.40 16.34
CA ILE A 20 5.10 9.57 17.14
C ILE A 20 6.07 10.48 16.37
N PHE A 21 7.05 9.91 15.66
CA PHE A 21 8.00 10.64 14.84
C PHE A 21 7.28 11.44 13.74
N ILE A 22 6.47 10.79 12.90
CA ILE A 22 5.74 11.46 11.81
C ILE A 22 4.83 12.56 12.36
N LYS A 23 4.06 12.24 13.41
CA LYS A 23 3.14 13.20 14.04
C LYS A 23 3.86 14.41 14.64
N LYS A 24 5.03 14.18 15.25
CA LYS A 24 5.84 15.27 15.83
C LYS A 24 6.41 16.16 14.74
N ILE A 25 6.92 15.60 13.65
CA ILE A 25 7.42 16.36 12.50
C ILE A 25 6.28 17.18 11.87
N ASP A 26 5.11 16.60 11.67
CA ASP A 26 3.93 17.33 11.20
C ASP A 26 3.55 18.50 12.13
N LYS A 27 3.56 18.28 13.45
CA LYS A 27 3.29 19.36 14.41
C LYS A 27 4.32 20.49 14.36
N LEU A 28 5.60 20.17 14.19
CA LEU A 28 6.68 21.15 14.21
C LEU A 28 6.82 21.92 12.89
N TYR A 29 6.57 21.24 11.76
CA TYR A 29 6.86 21.75 10.42
C TYR A 29 5.64 21.76 9.50
N GLY A 30 4.42 21.60 10.02
CA GLY A 30 3.19 21.39 9.23
C GLY A 30 2.98 22.41 8.11
N GLY A 31 3.26 23.69 8.35
CA GLY A 31 3.20 24.72 7.32
C GLY A 31 4.19 24.51 6.18
N LYS A 32 5.38 23.95 6.44
CA LYS A 32 6.35 23.57 5.40
C LYS A 32 5.96 22.26 4.70
N LEU A 33 5.19 21.39 5.35
CA LEU A 33 4.80 20.06 4.85
C LEU A 33 3.49 20.08 4.03
N GLU A 34 2.96 21.25 3.70
CA GLU A 34 1.80 21.39 2.82
C GLU A 34 2.05 20.70 1.47
N ILE A 35 3.25 20.83 0.89
CA ILE A 35 3.63 20.15 -0.35
C ILE A 35 3.57 18.62 -0.24
N VAL A 36 3.90 18.07 0.93
CA VAL A 36 3.80 16.62 1.20
C VAL A 36 2.34 16.20 1.26
N SER A 37 1.49 17.02 1.89
CA SER A 37 0.03 16.81 1.94
C SER A 37 -0.60 16.84 0.56
N ASP A 38 -0.25 17.82 -0.29
CA ASP A 38 -0.74 17.93 -1.65
C ASP A 38 -0.37 16.72 -2.51
N MET A 39 0.87 16.24 -2.39
CA MET A 39 1.30 15.03 -3.09
C MET A 39 0.55 13.79 -2.60
N ALA A 40 0.33 13.67 -1.28
CA ALA A 40 -0.41 12.56 -0.70
C ALA A 40 -1.87 12.53 -1.17
N ILE A 41 -2.53 13.68 -1.23
CA ILE A 41 -3.90 13.82 -1.77
C ILE A 41 -3.93 13.45 -3.25
N LYS A 42 -2.93 13.87 -4.06
CA LYS A 42 -2.83 13.45 -5.47
C LYS A 42 -2.65 11.93 -5.62
N ILE A 43 -1.92 11.28 -4.72
CA ILE A 43 -1.82 9.81 -4.70
C ILE A 43 -3.19 9.20 -4.38
N GLN A 44 -3.90 9.72 -3.37
CA GLN A 44 -5.24 9.24 -3.02
C GLN A 44 -6.19 9.28 -4.21
N GLN A 45 -6.28 10.43 -4.88
CA GLN A 45 -7.16 10.60 -6.06
C GLN A 45 -6.83 9.61 -7.18
N LYS A 46 -5.53 9.33 -7.39
CA LYS A 46 -5.10 8.33 -8.38
C LYS A 46 -5.47 6.91 -7.95
N PHE A 47 -5.33 6.57 -6.68
CA PHE A 47 -5.80 5.28 -6.18
C PHE A 47 -7.32 5.14 -6.29
N GLU A 48 -8.09 6.16 -5.92
CA GLU A 48 -9.55 6.16 -6.02
C GLU A 48 -9.99 5.89 -7.47
N LYS A 49 -9.40 6.60 -8.43
CA LYS A 49 -9.69 6.44 -9.86
C LYS A 49 -9.49 5.01 -10.36
N ILE A 50 -8.51 4.29 -9.82
CA ILE A 50 -8.17 2.94 -10.30
C ILE A 50 -8.76 1.83 -9.43
N SER A 51 -9.21 2.12 -8.19
CA SER A 51 -9.57 1.11 -7.19
C SER A 51 -10.73 0.22 -7.63
N GLU A 52 -11.82 0.80 -8.12
CA GLU A 52 -12.99 0.05 -8.59
C GLU A 52 -12.63 -0.92 -9.70
N SER A 53 -11.77 -0.49 -10.62
CA SER A 53 -11.30 -1.31 -11.72
C SER A 53 -10.43 -2.48 -11.23
N ILE A 54 -9.60 -2.28 -10.19
CA ILE A 54 -8.80 -3.38 -9.61
C ILE A 54 -9.73 -4.39 -8.94
N ASP A 55 -10.72 -3.90 -8.21
CA ASP A 55 -11.66 -4.76 -7.49
C ASP A 55 -12.55 -5.55 -8.44
N MET A 56 -12.95 -4.95 -9.57
CA MET A 56 -13.59 -5.64 -10.68
C MET A 56 -12.68 -6.73 -11.28
N VAL A 57 -11.41 -6.44 -11.58
CA VAL A 57 -10.47 -7.47 -12.07
C VAL A 57 -10.28 -8.59 -11.03
N CYS A 58 -10.21 -8.24 -9.75
CA CYS A 58 -10.08 -9.21 -8.67
C CYS A 58 -11.33 -10.09 -8.52
N SER A 59 -12.54 -9.53 -8.61
CA SER A 59 -13.78 -10.31 -8.49
C SER A 59 -13.93 -11.32 -9.63
N GLN A 60 -13.44 -10.99 -10.83
CA GLN A 60 -13.49 -11.88 -12.00
C GLN A 60 -12.41 -12.97 -11.99
N THR A 61 -11.27 -12.74 -11.29
CA THR A 61 -10.10 -13.63 -11.40
C THR A 61 -9.74 -14.34 -10.10
N CYS A 62 -10.02 -13.76 -8.94
CA CYS A 62 -9.55 -14.27 -7.66
C CYS A 62 -10.53 -15.26 -7.00
N VAL A 63 -11.84 -15.16 -7.26
CA VAL A 63 -12.88 -15.95 -6.57
C VAL A 63 -12.69 -17.47 -6.79
N GLN A 64 -12.20 -17.87 -7.96
CA GLN A 64 -11.93 -19.27 -8.30
C GLN A 64 -10.43 -19.61 -8.31
N CYS A 65 -9.57 -18.68 -7.89
CA CYS A 65 -8.13 -18.87 -7.95
C CYS A 65 -7.67 -19.85 -6.87
N LYS A 66 -7.12 -20.99 -7.28
CA LYS A 66 -6.51 -21.99 -6.37
C LYS A 66 -5.17 -21.53 -5.79
N ASP A 67 -4.56 -20.49 -6.39
CA ASP A 67 -3.23 -19.97 -6.02
C ASP A 67 -3.26 -18.46 -5.73
N ILE A 68 -4.05 -18.07 -4.71
CA ILE A 68 -4.24 -16.67 -4.31
C ILE A 68 -2.90 -16.07 -3.88
N CYS A 69 -2.41 -15.06 -4.60
CA CYS A 69 -1.12 -14.42 -4.34
C CYS A 69 -1.00 -13.86 -2.91
N CYS A 70 -2.10 -13.31 -2.36
CA CYS A 70 -2.16 -12.76 -1.00
C CYS A 70 -1.89 -13.80 0.11
N LEU A 71 -2.04 -15.10 -0.16
CA LEU A 71 -1.70 -16.15 0.82
C LEU A 71 -0.19 -16.33 1.01
N ARG A 72 0.60 -16.01 -0.02
CA ARG A 72 2.06 -16.23 -0.02
C ARG A 72 2.85 -14.94 0.11
N ALA A 73 2.24 -13.82 -0.26
CA ALA A 73 2.92 -12.54 -0.29
C ALA A 73 3.44 -12.16 1.10
N THR A 74 4.68 -11.67 1.13
CA THR A 74 5.28 -11.08 2.31
C THR A 74 5.27 -9.59 2.07
N ILE A 75 4.43 -8.88 2.80
CA ILE A 75 4.07 -7.50 2.54
C ILE A 75 4.13 -6.74 3.86
N TRP A 76 4.73 -5.56 3.82
CA TRP A 76 4.86 -4.63 4.93
C TRP A 76 4.61 -3.22 4.41
N TYR A 77 4.17 -2.33 5.29
CA TYR A 77 4.21 -0.89 5.04
C TYR A 77 5.67 -0.43 5.00
N ASP A 78 6.02 0.34 3.98
CA ASP A 78 7.24 1.16 3.96
C ASP A 78 6.94 2.59 4.46
N LEU A 79 7.98 3.43 4.59
CA LEU A 79 7.80 4.81 5.02
C LEU A 79 6.88 5.60 4.08
N LYS A 80 6.97 5.37 2.76
CA LYS A 80 6.17 6.06 1.75
C LYS A 80 4.69 5.76 1.89
N ASP A 81 4.35 4.50 2.21
CA ASP A 81 2.97 4.11 2.51
C ASP A 81 2.45 4.85 3.73
N LEU A 82 3.25 4.92 4.80
CA LEU A 82 2.86 5.58 6.05
C LEU A 82 2.70 7.09 5.88
N LEU A 83 3.62 7.74 5.16
CA LEU A 83 3.52 9.16 4.83
C LEU A 83 2.28 9.45 3.99
N TYR A 84 2.02 8.64 2.96
CA TYR A 84 0.80 8.76 2.16
C TYR A 84 -0.46 8.67 3.03
N ILE A 85 -0.61 7.59 3.82
CA ILE A 85 -1.81 7.35 4.62
C ILE A 85 -2.01 8.49 5.61
N TYR A 86 -0.95 8.90 6.32
CA TYR A 86 -1.02 9.96 7.31
C TYR A 86 -1.38 11.31 6.68
N PHE A 87 -0.67 11.74 5.63
CA PHE A 87 -0.84 13.08 5.09
C PHE A 87 -2.11 13.23 4.23
N ALA A 88 -2.55 12.19 3.52
CA ALA A 88 -3.77 12.24 2.73
C ALA A 88 -5.04 12.01 3.56
N ARG A 89 -5.01 11.06 4.50
CA ARG A 89 -6.22 10.56 5.16
C ARG A 89 -6.31 10.94 6.64
N LYS A 90 -5.23 11.47 7.22
CA LYS A 90 -5.11 11.77 8.66
C LYS A 90 -5.40 10.55 9.54
N THR A 91 -5.11 9.36 9.03
CA THR A 91 -5.16 8.07 9.73
C THR A 91 -3.78 7.45 9.81
N PHE A 92 -3.63 6.39 10.60
CA PHE A 92 -2.39 5.61 10.67
C PHE A 92 -2.74 4.14 10.91
N PRO A 93 -2.11 3.17 10.23
CA PRO A 93 -2.42 1.77 10.48
C PRO A 93 -2.07 1.38 11.93
N GLU A 94 -2.90 0.57 12.56
CA GLU A 94 -2.75 0.20 13.98
C GLU A 94 -1.45 -0.56 14.27
N SER A 95 -0.93 -1.29 13.28
CA SER A 95 0.30 -2.07 13.39
C SER A 95 0.90 -2.35 12.01
N GLN A 96 2.16 -2.78 12.01
CA GLN A 96 2.79 -3.36 10.83
C GLN A 96 2.05 -4.64 10.39
N ILE A 97 2.03 -4.89 9.08
CA ILE A 97 1.46 -6.12 8.53
C ILE A 97 2.30 -7.31 8.97
N SER A 98 1.63 -8.28 9.58
CA SER A 98 2.21 -9.52 10.06
C SER A 98 1.56 -10.73 9.41
N LYS A 99 2.20 -11.90 9.56
CA LYS A 99 1.58 -13.17 9.18
C LYS A 99 0.85 -13.78 10.38
N LYS A 100 -0.45 -14.08 10.22
CA LYS A 100 -1.26 -14.78 11.21
C LYS A 100 -1.48 -16.23 10.80
N MET A 101 -1.57 -17.12 11.78
CA MET A 101 -1.95 -18.51 11.54
C MET A 101 -3.44 -18.58 11.23
N GLN A 102 -3.78 -19.15 10.08
CA GLN A 102 -5.16 -19.36 9.65
C GLN A 102 -5.71 -20.69 10.18
N LYS A 103 -7.03 -20.88 10.13
CA LYS A 103 -7.71 -22.12 10.56
C LYS A 103 -7.13 -23.38 9.91
N ASN A 104 -6.68 -23.27 8.66
CA ASN A 104 -6.05 -24.36 7.91
C ASN A 104 -4.55 -24.57 8.23
N LYS A 105 -4.05 -24.00 9.35
CA LYS A 105 -2.65 -24.07 9.79
C LYS A 105 -1.64 -23.49 8.79
N ARG A 106 -2.07 -22.62 7.88
CA ARG A 106 -1.17 -21.86 6.99
C ARG A 106 -1.03 -20.43 7.49
N LYS A 107 0.19 -19.90 7.46
CA LYS A 107 0.44 -18.48 7.74
C LYS A 107 0.07 -17.65 6.52
N SER A 108 -0.77 -16.63 6.68
CA SER A 108 -1.08 -15.64 5.64
C SER A 108 -1.10 -14.22 6.21
N CYS A 109 -1.21 -13.21 5.35
CA CYS A 109 -1.36 -11.81 5.77
C CYS A 109 -2.46 -11.66 6.84
N CYS A 110 -2.21 -10.85 7.86
CA CYS A 110 -3.14 -10.59 8.96
C CYS A 110 -4.49 -9.99 8.52
N TRP A 111 -4.55 -9.40 7.32
CA TRP A 111 -5.74 -8.81 6.70
C TRP A 111 -6.42 -9.72 5.68
N PHE A 112 -5.98 -10.97 5.54
CA PHE A 112 -6.60 -11.93 4.63
C PHE A 112 -7.84 -12.57 5.28
N SER A 113 -8.95 -12.61 4.53
CA SER A 113 -10.18 -13.35 4.85
C SER A 113 -10.60 -14.24 3.69
N GLU A 114 -11.62 -15.09 3.91
CA GLU A 114 -12.23 -15.91 2.85
C GLU A 114 -12.80 -15.08 1.69
N LYS A 115 -13.17 -13.82 1.95
CA LYS A 115 -13.67 -12.88 0.94
C LYS A 115 -12.57 -11.99 0.34
N GLY A 116 -11.30 -12.26 0.64
CA GLY A 116 -10.16 -11.47 0.21
C GLY A 116 -9.63 -10.54 1.32
N CYS A 117 -8.90 -9.50 0.92
CA CYS A 117 -8.28 -8.57 1.86
C CYS A 117 -9.32 -7.66 2.50
N THR A 118 -9.30 -7.53 3.83
CA THR A 118 -10.25 -6.71 4.59
C THR A 118 -9.88 -5.23 4.64
N LEU A 119 -8.64 -4.86 4.30
CA LEU A 119 -8.25 -3.45 4.16
C LEU A 119 -8.90 -2.83 2.93
N SER A 120 -9.30 -1.56 3.03
CA SER A 120 -9.63 -0.77 1.83
C SER A 120 -8.41 -0.63 0.92
N ARG A 121 -8.59 -0.37 -0.38
CA ARG A 121 -7.45 -0.15 -1.30
C ARG A 121 -6.56 1.01 -0.87
N LEU A 122 -7.15 2.04 -0.28
CA LEU A 122 -6.48 3.25 0.16
C LEU A 122 -5.64 3.04 1.43
N ASP A 123 -5.90 1.98 2.19
CA ASP A 123 -5.14 1.67 3.41
C ASP A 123 -4.14 0.53 3.19
N ARG A 124 -4.09 -0.06 1.99
CA ARG A 124 -3.13 -1.13 1.65
C ARG A 124 -1.77 -0.53 1.30
N PRO A 125 -0.66 -1.22 1.64
CA PRO A 125 0.66 -0.88 1.11
C PRO A 125 0.63 -0.85 -0.42
N PHE A 126 1.43 0.03 -1.04
CA PHE A 126 1.46 0.17 -2.50
C PHE A 126 1.73 -1.15 -3.21
N VAL A 127 2.51 -2.05 -2.58
CA VAL A 127 2.83 -3.35 -3.15
C VAL A 127 1.60 -4.25 -3.37
N CYS A 128 0.54 -4.06 -2.58
CA CYS A 128 -0.74 -4.76 -2.73
C CYS A 128 -1.58 -4.25 -3.91
N THR A 129 -1.25 -3.07 -4.43
CA THR A 129 -2.09 -2.36 -5.41
C THR A 129 -1.51 -2.43 -6.83
N TRP A 130 -0.18 -2.39 -6.97
CA TRP A 130 0.49 -2.43 -8.28
C TRP A 130 0.72 -3.85 -8.85
N TYR A 131 0.48 -4.92 -8.09
CA TYR A 131 0.75 -6.29 -8.56
C TYR A 131 -0.48 -6.91 -9.23
N PHE A 132 -0.40 -7.10 -10.55
CA PHE A 132 -1.28 -8.00 -11.28
C PHE A 132 -0.63 -9.38 -11.45
N CYS A 133 -1.32 -10.45 -11.03
CA CYS A 133 -0.85 -11.82 -11.24
C CYS A 133 -0.97 -12.24 -12.72
N PRO A 134 -0.33 -13.33 -13.17
CA PRO A 134 -0.41 -13.77 -14.56
C PRO A 134 -1.84 -13.98 -15.08
N VAL A 135 -2.76 -14.45 -14.22
CA VAL A 135 -4.19 -14.61 -14.57
C VAL A 135 -4.85 -13.27 -14.82
N GLN A 136 -4.63 -12.29 -13.94
CA GLN A 136 -5.16 -10.92 -14.09
C GLN A 136 -4.60 -10.22 -15.32
N LYS A 137 -3.30 -10.39 -15.60
CA LYS A 137 -2.68 -9.86 -16.82
C LYS A 137 -3.32 -10.42 -18.09
N LYS A 138 -3.58 -11.73 -18.13
CA LYS A 138 -4.28 -12.37 -19.26
C LYS A 138 -5.72 -11.87 -19.39
N TYR A 139 -6.44 -11.71 -18.27
CA TYR A 139 -7.80 -11.17 -18.26
C TYR A 139 -7.85 -9.75 -18.83
N LEU A 140 -6.99 -8.85 -18.32
CA LEU A 140 -6.88 -7.47 -18.80
C LEU A 140 -6.53 -7.41 -20.30
N ALA A 141 -5.55 -8.21 -20.75
CA ALA A 141 -5.15 -8.23 -22.15
C ALA A 141 -6.28 -8.69 -23.09
N ARG A 142 -7.16 -9.59 -22.62
CA ARG A 142 -8.24 -10.14 -23.44
C ARG A 142 -9.49 -9.27 -23.47
N TYR A 143 -9.83 -8.61 -22.36
CA TYR A 143 -11.13 -7.95 -22.20
C TYR A 143 -11.06 -6.44 -21.95
N HIS A 144 -9.92 -5.91 -21.49
CA HIS A 144 -9.83 -4.53 -21.02
C HIS A 144 -8.43 -3.91 -21.29
N HIS A 145 -8.02 -3.84 -22.56
CA HIS A 145 -6.70 -3.34 -22.94
C HIS A 145 -6.48 -1.86 -22.53
N GLU A 146 -7.45 -0.99 -22.79
CA GLU A 146 -7.39 0.44 -22.42
C GLU A 146 -7.27 0.66 -20.90
N LEU A 147 -7.95 -0.20 -20.14
CA LEU A 147 -7.90 -0.16 -18.69
C LEU A 147 -6.49 -0.49 -18.19
N LYS A 148 -5.79 -1.45 -18.82
CA LYS A 148 -4.40 -1.77 -18.49
C LYS A 148 -3.48 -0.56 -18.70
N GLN A 149 -3.64 0.18 -19.79
CA GLN A 149 -2.85 1.39 -20.03
C GLN A 149 -3.12 2.47 -18.98
N THR A 150 -4.40 2.66 -18.62
CA THR A 150 -4.80 3.59 -17.54
C THR A 150 -4.17 3.20 -16.20
N PHE A 151 -4.13 1.90 -15.89
CA PHE A 151 -3.45 1.39 -14.70
C PHE A 151 -1.96 1.68 -14.71
N ASP A 152 -1.27 1.32 -15.79
CA ASP A 152 0.18 1.47 -15.87
C ASP A 152 0.59 2.95 -15.71
N GLN A 153 -0.17 3.87 -16.33
CA GLN A 153 0.04 5.30 -16.18
C GLN A 153 -0.18 5.78 -14.74
N ALA A 154 -1.30 5.40 -14.13
CA ALA A 154 -1.60 5.78 -12.75
C ALA A 154 -0.55 5.24 -11.77
N LEU A 155 -0.11 3.99 -11.94
CA LEU A 155 0.92 3.37 -11.10
C LEU A 155 2.28 4.05 -11.26
N MET A 156 2.65 4.46 -12.48
CA MET A 156 3.87 5.24 -12.71
C MET A 156 3.82 6.56 -11.94
N GLU A 157 2.72 7.30 -12.06
CA GLU A 157 2.55 8.60 -11.40
C GLU A 157 2.52 8.47 -9.87
N ILE A 158 1.83 7.46 -9.34
CA ILE A 158 1.83 7.16 -7.90
C ILE A 158 3.26 6.84 -7.43
N LYS A 159 4.02 6.03 -8.18
CA LYS A 159 5.40 5.70 -7.82
C LYS A 159 6.29 6.94 -7.75
N ILE A 160 6.16 7.85 -8.71
CA ILE A 160 6.91 9.12 -8.71
C ILE A 160 6.53 9.95 -7.49
N LEU A 161 5.23 10.13 -7.22
CA LEU A 161 4.76 10.91 -6.07
C LEU A 161 5.19 10.30 -4.72
N ARG A 162 5.13 8.97 -4.58
CA ARG A 162 5.58 8.27 -3.37
C ARG A 162 7.06 8.52 -3.06
N ASN A 163 7.91 8.55 -4.09
CA ASN A 163 9.32 8.88 -3.91
C ASN A 163 9.49 10.35 -3.48
N LYS A 164 8.80 11.27 -4.14
CA LYS A 164 8.87 12.71 -3.82
C LYS A 164 8.38 13.02 -2.41
N ILE A 165 7.33 12.35 -1.94
CA ILE A 165 6.82 12.50 -0.57
C ILE A 165 7.90 12.18 0.45
N GLU A 166 8.62 11.07 0.29
CA GLU A 166 9.71 10.70 1.20
C GLU A 166 10.87 11.69 1.12
N GLU A 167 11.31 12.05 -0.09
CA GLU A 167 12.39 13.01 -0.32
C GLU A 167 12.10 14.37 0.34
N ASP A 168 10.92 14.94 0.07
CA ASP A 168 10.52 16.23 0.61
C ASP A 168 10.25 16.18 2.11
N PHE A 169 9.63 15.10 2.61
CA PHE A 169 9.44 14.92 4.06
C PHE A 169 10.79 14.92 4.79
N ILE A 170 11.76 14.14 4.31
CA ILE A 170 13.11 14.09 4.91
C ILE A 170 13.78 15.46 4.84
N ARG A 171 13.82 16.07 3.64
CA ARG A 171 14.45 17.37 3.41
C ARG A 171 13.90 18.47 4.31
N LEU A 172 12.58 18.52 4.48
CA LEU A 172 11.90 19.56 5.27
C LEU A 172 11.93 19.28 6.78
N SER A 173 12.07 18.01 7.18
CA SER A 173 12.15 17.61 8.59
C SER A 173 13.50 17.90 9.26
N ILE A 174 14.53 18.19 8.47
CA ILE A 174 15.90 18.47 8.92
C ILE A 174 16.24 19.97 8.78
N SER A 175 15.32 20.78 8.21
CA SER A 175 15.50 22.23 7.95
C SER A 175 14.86 23.14 8.99
#